data_AF-A0A6P5JUQ0-F1
#
_entry.id   AF-A0A6P5JUQ0-F1
#
_cell.length_a   1.000
_cell.length_b   1.000
_cell.length_c   1.000
_cell.angle_alpha   90.00
_cell.angle_beta   90.00
_cell.angle_gamma   90.00
#
_symmetry.space_group_name_H-M   'P 1'
#
loop_
_entity.id
_entity.type
_entity.pdbx_description
1 polymer ?
#
loop_
_entity_poly.entity_id
_entity_poly.type
_entity_poly.pdbx_seq_one_letter_code
_entity_poly.pdbx_strand_id
1 'polypeptide(L)'
;MQRATLVHCTPGVVRSLGHPSSTSPVCKAGRGLGRRRREEEEGRRRKGGGRSEGRGTRSKLRPCASWISQSSEREAGQGAASRLEAAVAPALCPPSGRWPSGAGQSWLPVEGEEEGSGAGSGRGVVAAPDEGRGPSSGFFSPPHVRRHPLGSRVHLSCVASPACPSATAMSLTENGSAVASVPNGECGHPVARPGGNRVTVVLGAQWGDEGKGKVVDLLSQDADIVCRCQGGNNAGHTVVVDSVEYDFHLLPSGIINPNVTAFIGNGVVIHVPGLFEEAEKNVQKGKGLEGWEKRLIISDRAHIVFDFHQAADGIQEQQRQEQAGKNLGTTKKGIGPVYSSKASRSGLRMCDLVSDFDGFSERFKVLANQYKSTYPTLEIDIEGELQKLKGYMERIKPMVRDGVYFLYEALHGPPKKILVEGANAALLDIDFGTYPFVTSSNCTVGGVCTGLGMPPQNVGEVYGVVKAYTTRVGIGAFPTEQKNEIGDLLQTRGREFGVTTGRKRRCGWLDLVLLKYAHMINGFTALALTKLDILDVFTEIKVGVAYKLDGEIIPHFPANQEVLNKVEVQYKTLPGWNTDISNARTFKDLPVNAQNYVQFIQDELQVPVKWIGVGKSRESMIQLF
;
A
#
# COMPACT_ATOMS: atom_id res chain seq x y z
N MET A 1 1.64 -52.31 -46.89
CA MET A 1 3.09 -52.60 -46.81
C MET A 1 3.48 -52.57 -45.34
N GLN A 2 4.04 -53.64 -44.76
CA GLN A 2 5.46 -54.04 -44.74
C GLN A 2 6.37 -53.02 -44.01
N ARG A 3 6.80 -53.36 -42.77
CA ARG A 3 8.17 -53.85 -42.39
C ARG A 3 9.09 -52.66 -42.02
N ALA A 4 10.02 -52.73 -41.05
CA ALA A 4 10.69 -53.81 -40.29
C ALA A 4 11.13 -53.23 -38.91
N THR A 5 11.57 -53.92 -37.84
CA THR A 5 11.69 -55.33 -37.37
C THR A 5 12.09 -55.21 -35.86
N LEU A 6 11.40 -55.82 -34.87
CA LEU A 6 11.72 -57.11 -34.19
C LEU A 6 13.14 -57.16 -33.54
N VAL A 7 13.42 -57.72 -32.35
CA VAL A 7 12.89 -58.91 -31.62
C VAL A 7 12.97 -58.75 -30.06
N HIS A 8 12.24 -59.62 -29.34
CA HIS A 8 12.34 -60.08 -27.93
C HIS A 8 13.79 -60.30 -27.35
N CYS A 9 14.06 -60.60 -26.06
CA CYS A 9 13.33 -61.51 -25.15
C CYS A 9 13.59 -61.40 -23.63
N THR A 10 12.81 -62.19 -22.88
CA THR A 10 12.68 -62.39 -21.40
C THR A 10 13.35 -63.71 -20.95
N PRO A 11 13.16 -64.26 -19.71
CA PRO A 11 13.10 -63.72 -18.33
C PRO A 11 14.04 -64.47 -17.33
N GLY A 12 14.01 -64.10 -16.03
CA GLY A 12 14.49 -64.93 -14.90
C GLY A 12 14.98 -64.09 -13.70
N VAL A 13 14.51 -64.11 -12.43
CA VAL A 13 13.72 -64.99 -11.53
C VAL A 13 14.58 -65.60 -10.39
N VAL A 14 14.27 -65.17 -9.14
CA VAL A 14 14.41 -65.87 -7.83
C VAL A 14 15.73 -65.80 -6.99
N ARG A 15 15.56 -65.28 -5.74
CA ARG A 15 16.29 -65.54 -4.45
C ARG A 15 17.79 -65.17 -4.33
N SER A 16 18.36 -64.93 -3.14
CA SER A 16 17.82 -64.63 -1.79
C SER A 16 18.90 -64.16 -0.80
N LEU A 17 18.51 -63.36 0.21
CA LEU A 17 19.00 -63.30 1.62
C LEU A 17 20.51 -63.52 1.91
N GLY A 18 21.19 -62.50 2.47
CA GLY A 18 22.54 -62.64 3.02
C GLY A 18 23.14 -61.38 3.69
N HIS A 19 22.79 -61.12 4.95
CA HIS A 19 23.61 -60.32 5.88
C HIS A 19 24.74 -61.21 6.46
N PRO A 20 25.84 -60.69 7.09
CA PRO A 20 25.90 -59.48 7.94
C PRO A 20 27.20 -58.63 7.84
N SER A 21 27.35 -57.66 8.77
CA SER A 21 28.57 -57.19 9.49
C SER A 21 29.98 -57.18 8.85
N SER A 22 30.90 -56.24 9.17
CA SER A 22 30.87 -54.95 9.88
C SER A 22 32.26 -54.27 9.84
N THR A 23 32.31 -52.93 9.83
CA THR A 23 33.42 -52.06 10.31
C THR A 23 34.88 -52.33 9.88
N SER A 24 35.39 -51.50 8.95
CA SER A 24 36.61 -50.65 9.09
C SER A 24 38.03 -51.27 9.29
N PRO A 25 39.14 -50.54 9.02
CA PRO A 25 39.41 -49.47 8.03
C PRO A 25 40.74 -49.74 7.24
N VAL A 26 41.48 -48.69 6.79
CA VAL A 26 42.94 -48.59 6.45
C VAL A 26 43.33 -48.34 4.97
N CYS A 27 44.38 -47.50 4.76
CA CYS A 27 45.10 -47.18 3.49
C CYS A 27 44.32 -46.33 2.45
N LYS A 28 44.89 -45.57 1.48
CA LYS A 28 46.26 -45.11 1.04
C LYS A 28 46.00 -43.92 0.06
N ALA A 29 46.88 -43.02 -0.41
CA ALA A 29 48.27 -42.54 -0.21
C ALA A 29 48.39 -41.19 -1.01
N GLY A 30 49.46 -40.37 -1.07
CA GLY A 30 50.81 -40.33 -0.47
C GLY A 30 51.79 -39.55 -1.38
N ARG A 31 52.93 -39.07 -0.85
CA ARG A 31 53.95 -38.14 -1.46
C ARG A 31 53.47 -36.67 -1.52
N GLY A 32 54.25 -35.63 -1.19
CA GLY A 32 55.69 -35.51 -0.84
C GLY A 32 56.53 -35.02 -2.04
N LEU A 33 57.50 -34.10 -1.95
CA LEU A 33 58.31 -33.58 -0.82
C LEU A 33 58.73 -32.10 -1.08
N GLY A 34 59.30 -31.33 -0.14
CA GLY A 34 59.57 -31.55 1.29
C GLY A 34 60.84 -30.83 1.80
N ARG A 35 61.32 -31.21 3.00
CA ARG A 35 62.63 -30.87 3.65
C ARG A 35 62.88 -29.39 4.05
N ARG A 36 63.52 -29.07 5.19
CA ARG A 36 63.87 -29.83 6.42
C ARG A 36 64.24 -28.84 7.57
N ARG A 37 64.12 -29.29 8.82
CA ARG A 37 65.06 -29.17 9.99
C ARG A 37 66.23 -28.14 9.91
N ARG A 38 66.67 -27.47 10.99
CA ARG A 38 66.70 -27.86 12.43
C ARG A 38 67.18 -26.73 13.39
N GLU A 39 66.85 -26.87 14.70
CA GLU A 39 67.63 -26.59 15.96
C GLU A 39 68.41 -25.26 16.24
N GLU A 40 68.59 -24.98 17.55
CA GLU A 40 69.63 -24.12 18.21
C GLU A 40 69.62 -22.58 17.95
N GLU A 41 70.10 -21.67 18.83
CA GLU A 41 70.24 -21.60 20.31
C GLU A 41 70.37 -20.10 20.75
N GLU A 42 70.72 -19.80 22.01
CA GLU A 42 71.25 -18.49 22.51
C GLU A 42 70.35 -17.21 22.49
N GLY A 43 70.68 -16.08 23.15
CA GLY A 43 71.78 -15.83 24.10
C GLY A 43 72.10 -14.39 24.55
N ARG A 44 71.12 -13.63 25.11
CA ARG A 44 71.33 -12.72 26.28
C ARG A 44 72.43 -11.59 26.24
N ARG A 45 72.05 -10.28 26.26
CA ARG A 45 72.55 -9.18 27.19
C ARG A 45 72.60 -7.71 26.65
N ARG A 46 71.96 -6.80 27.43
CA ARG A 46 72.45 -5.44 27.89
C ARG A 46 72.60 -4.29 26.83
N LYS A 47 72.65 -2.98 27.18
CA LYS A 47 72.84 -2.28 28.48
C LYS A 47 72.31 -0.81 28.54
N GLY A 48 71.78 -0.37 29.69
CA GLY A 48 71.78 1.02 30.22
C GLY A 48 70.71 2.01 29.70
N GLY A 49 70.24 3.03 30.45
CA GLY A 49 70.40 3.46 31.86
C GLY A 49 69.98 4.95 32.04
N GLY A 50 69.57 5.52 33.19
CA GLY A 50 69.29 5.00 34.56
C GLY A 50 69.02 6.15 35.57
N ARG A 51 68.67 5.83 36.84
CA ARG A 51 68.34 6.75 37.99
C ARG A 51 66.99 7.51 37.86
N SER A 52 66.31 7.96 38.93
CA SER A 52 66.61 7.99 40.38
C SER A 52 65.43 7.59 41.31
N GLU A 53 65.72 7.51 42.61
CA GLU A 53 64.94 7.04 43.78
C GLU A 53 63.64 7.84 44.09
N GLY A 54 62.70 7.36 44.94
CA GLY A 54 62.57 6.05 45.60
C GLY A 54 61.60 6.04 46.83
N ARG A 55 61.28 4.83 47.36
CA ARG A 55 60.46 4.52 48.59
C ARG A 55 59.00 5.03 48.54
N GLY A 56 57.92 4.30 48.87
CA GLY A 56 57.68 3.09 49.67
C GLY A 56 56.51 3.37 50.66
N THR A 57 55.64 2.48 51.14
CA THR A 57 55.47 1.01 50.99
C THR A 57 54.04 0.58 51.39
N ARG A 58 53.55 -0.59 50.91
CA ARG A 58 52.41 -1.40 51.46
C ARG A 58 50.99 -0.79 51.39
N SER A 59 49.87 -1.55 51.36
CA SER A 59 49.67 -3.00 51.11
C SER A 59 48.21 -3.42 50.81
N LYS A 60 48.07 -4.42 49.92
CA LYS A 60 47.11 -5.57 49.93
C LYS A 60 45.57 -5.37 49.82
N LEU A 61 45.05 -6.15 48.84
CA LEU A 61 43.78 -6.93 48.82
C LEU A 61 42.49 -6.31 48.23
N ARG A 62 41.62 -7.23 47.79
CA ARG A 62 40.33 -7.10 47.09
C ARG A 62 39.20 -7.64 48.00
N PRO A 63 37.91 -7.73 47.57
CA PRO A 63 37.22 -7.11 46.43
C PRO A 63 36.00 -6.27 46.88
N CYS A 64 35.16 -5.81 45.95
CA CYS A 64 33.82 -5.29 46.26
C CYS A 64 32.79 -5.83 45.27
N ALA A 65 31.54 -5.99 45.71
CA ALA A 65 30.43 -6.55 44.94
C ALA A 65 29.07 -5.98 45.43
N SER A 66 28.03 -6.16 44.61
CA SER A 66 26.59 -6.06 44.95
C SER A 66 26.07 -4.80 45.67
N TRP A 67 25.46 -3.90 44.87
CA TRP A 67 24.01 -3.55 44.91
C TRP A 67 23.34 -2.97 46.18
N ILE A 68 22.25 -2.23 45.90
CA ILE A 68 21.26 -1.62 46.81
C ILE A 68 21.71 -0.32 47.51
N SER A 69 20.92 0.73 47.31
CA SER A 69 20.76 1.88 48.21
C SER A 69 19.26 2.07 48.48
N GLN A 70 18.90 2.36 49.73
CA GLN A 70 17.51 2.38 50.19
C GLN A 70 16.87 3.77 50.14
N SER A 71 15.54 3.79 50.04
CA SER A 71 14.68 4.91 50.44
C SER A 71 14.74 5.15 51.95
N SER A 72 14.61 6.40 52.39
CA SER A 72 14.39 6.76 53.79
C SER A 72 12.90 6.94 54.11
N GLU A 73 12.52 6.64 55.35
CA GLU A 73 11.15 6.58 55.82
C GLU A 73 10.67 7.88 56.49
N ARG A 74 9.35 8.02 56.67
CA ARG A 74 8.78 8.37 57.98
C ARG A 74 7.34 7.87 58.17
N GLU A 75 7.18 7.19 59.30
CA GLU A 75 5.97 6.76 60.01
C GLU A 75 5.02 7.94 60.34
N ALA A 76 3.77 7.79 60.82
CA ALA A 76 2.73 6.74 60.90
C ALA A 76 1.45 7.43 61.46
N GLY A 77 0.24 6.88 61.51
CA GLY A 77 -0.33 5.62 61.05
C GLY A 77 -1.60 5.26 61.85
N GLN A 78 -2.43 4.33 61.34
CA GLN A 78 -3.62 3.73 62.00
C GLN A 78 -4.82 4.69 62.27
N GLY A 79 -6.09 4.27 62.16
CA GLY A 79 -6.62 2.98 61.71
C GLY A 79 -8.14 2.85 61.91
N ALA A 80 -8.63 1.61 61.81
CA ALA A 80 -10.02 1.16 62.03
C ALA A 80 -11.10 1.57 61.01
N ALA A 81 -12.09 0.69 60.84
CA ALA A 81 -13.18 0.78 59.87
C ALA A 81 -14.55 0.74 60.57
N SER A 82 -15.60 1.17 59.88
CA SER A 82 -16.97 0.68 60.12
C SER A 82 -17.86 0.89 58.89
N ARG A 83 -18.91 0.07 58.77
CA ARG A 83 -20.03 0.26 57.83
C ARG A 83 -21.08 1.15 58.49
N LEU A 84 -21.91 1.83 57.70
CA LEU A 84 -23.34 1.94 58.00
C LEU A 84 -24.15 2.29 56.75
N GLU A 85 -25.38 1.75 56.70
CA GLU A 85 -26.40 2.10 55.73
C GLU A 85 -27.25 3.26 56.27
N ALA A 86 -27.82 4.06 55.38
CA ALA A 86 -29.07 4.80 55.65
C ALA A 86 -29.77 5.11 54.33
N ALA A 87 -31.02 4.68 54.18
CA ALA A 87 -31.87 5.03 53.05
C ALA A 87 -33.18 5.63 53.55
N VAL A 88 -33.53 6.82 53.06
CA VAL A 88 -34.88 7.40 53.14
C VAL A 88 -35.16 8.13 51.82
N ALA A 89 -36.38 7.99 51.32
CA ALA A 89 -36.93 8.62 50.12
C ALA A 89 -38.45 8.83 50.36
N PRO A 90 -39.29 9.19 49.36
CA PRO A 90 -39.08 9.98 48.14
C PRO A 90 -40.05 11.19 48.09
N ALA A 91 -40.05 11.97 46.99
CA ALA A 91 -41.12 12.93 46.70
C ALA A 91 -41.48 13.02 45.19
N LEU A 92 -42.53 12.29 44.81
CA LEU A 92 -43.56 12.57 43.81
C LEU A 92 -43.21 13.02 42.36
N CYS A 93 -43.83 12.28 41.43
CA CYS A 93 -44.19 12.62 40.05
C CYS A 93 -45.72 12.33 39.91
N PRO A 94 -46.42 12.51 38.77
CA PRO A 94 -46.19 13.26 37.52
C PRO A 94 -47.44 14.18 37.28
N PRO A 95 -48.18 14.31 36.14
CA PRO A 95 -47.93 14.06 34.69
C PRO A 95 -48.43 15.17 33.71
N SER A 96 -48.41 14.84 32.40
CA SER A 96 -49.04 15.53 31.24
C SER A 96 -48.34 16.79 30.69
N GLY A 97 -48.47 17.16 29.40
CA GLY A 97 -49.30 16.59 28.31
C GLY A 97 -48.74 16.86 26.89
N ARG A 98 -49.48 16.45 25.85
CA ARG A 98 -49.09 16.54 24.41
C ARG A 98 -49.51 17.88 23.74
N TRP A 99 -49.18 17.98 22.44
CA TRP A 99 -49.71 18.90 21.40
C TRP A 99 -48.99 20.26 21.24
N PRO A 100 -49.02 20.90 20.05
CA PRO A 100 -48.81 20.30 18.72
C PRO A 100 -47.96 21.17 17.76
N SER A 101 -47.99 20.82 16.46
CA SER A 101 -47.37 21.50 15.32
C SER A 101 -48.01 22.84 14.92
N GLY A 102 -47.20 23.76 14.37
CA GLY A 102 -47.54 24.47 13.12
C GLY A 102 -47.50 25.99 13.10
N ALA A 103 -46.80 26.55 12.08
CA ALA A 103 -46.72 27.97 11.69
C ALA A 103 -46.11 28.95 12.72
N GLY A 104 -45.51 30.08 12.32
CA GLY A 104 -45.18 30.57 10.97
C GLY A 104 -44.65 32.02 11.03
N GLN A 105 -44.37 32.63 9.87
CA GLN A 105 -43.95 34.05 9.68
C GLN A 105 -42.56 34.38 10.28
N SER A 106 -41.49 34.57 9.49
CA SER A 106 -41.17 35.70 8.59
C SER A 106 -40.88 37.04 9.29
N TRP A 107 -39.66 37.58 9.12
CA TRP A 107 -39.37 38.93 8.59
C TRP A 107 -37.86 39.05 8.26
N LEU A 108 -37.44 40.18 7.68
CA LEU A 108 -36.14 40.40 7.03
C LEU A 108 -35.08 41.04 7.96
N PRO A 109 -33.77 40.99 7.59
CA PRO A 109 -32.69 41.52 8.42
C PRO A 109 -32.56 43.05 8.34
N VAL A 110 -31.76 43.60 9.26
CA VAL A 110 -31.20 44.96 9.21
C VAL A 110 -29.68 44.86 9.35
N GLU A 111 -28.98 45.84 8.79
CA GLU A 111 -27.52 45.93 8.71
C GLU A 111 -26.88 46.32 10.05
N GLY A 112 -25.54 46.31 10.11
CA GLY A 112 -24.78 46.84 11.25
C GLY A 112 -24.14 48.19 10.91
N GLU A 113 -23.86 48.99 11.94
CA GLU A 113 -23.03 50.19 11.84
C GLU A 113 -21.87 50.11 12.85
N GLU A 114 -20.70 50.60 12.45
CA GLU A 114 -19.56 50.85 13.35
C GLU A 114 -19.56 52.32 13.76
N GLU A 115 -19.62 52.62 15.06
CA GLU A 115 -19.19 53.93 15.57
C GLU A 115 -17.70 53.88 15.95
N GLY A 116 -16.93 54.90 15.57
CA GLY A 116 -15.51 54.99 15.85
C GLY A 116 -15.08 56.31 16.49
N SER A 117 -13.92 56.33 17.14
CA SER A 117 -13.18 57.56 17.49
C SER A 117 -11.74 57.25 17.92
N GLY A 118 -10.80 58.19 17.73
CA GLY A 118 -9.41 58.07 18.22
C GLY A 118 -8.35 58.71 17.30
N ALA A 119 -8.00 59.98 17.54
CA ALA A 119 -7.04 60.74 16.73
C ALA A 119 -5.55 60.46 17.07
N GLY A 120 -4.63 60.71 16.14
CA GLY A 120 -3.17 60.56 16.37
C GLY A 120 -2.26 61.09 15.24
N SER A 121 -1.88 62.36 15.30
CA SER A 121 -1.10 63.12 14.30
C SER A 121 0.29 62.57 13.89
N GLY A 122 0.68 62.76 12.61
CA GLY A 122 2.07 62.67 12.11
C GLY A 122 2.24 63.40 10.77
N ARG A 123 3.40 64.05 10.51
CA ARG A 123 3.66 64.88 9.31
C ARG A 123 4.67 64.24 8.33
N GLY A 124 4.45 64.44 7.03
CA GLY A 124 5.43 64.22 5.96
C GLY A 124 4.97 64.86 4.65
N VAL A 125 5.83 65.60 3.95
CA VAL A 125 5.49 66.41 2.76
C VAL A 125 6.52 66.22 1.65
N VAL A 126 6.08 65.92 0.41
CA VAL A 126 6.70 66.35 -0.87
C VAL A 126 5.57 66.57 -1.91
N ALA A 127 5.80 67.46 -2.87
CA ALA A 127 4.84 68.05 -3.81
C ALA A 127 4.34 67.15 -4.98
N ALA A 128 3.25 67.59 -5.62
CA ALA A 128 2.85 67.27 -7.01
C ALA A 128 3.43 68.33 -8.00
N PRO A 129 3.10 68.38 -9.32
CA PRO A 129 1.74 68.75 -9.79
C PRO A 129 1.25 68.11 -11.14
N ASP A 130 -0.07 68.28 -11.42
CA ASP A 130 -0.77 68.68 -12.68
C ASP A 130 -0.31 68.25 -14.10
N GLU A 131 -1.13 68.21 -15.18
CA GLU A 131 -2.57 68.43 -15.48
C GLU A 131 -3.07 67.24 -16.36
N GLY A 132 -4.35 66.99 -16.71
CA GLY A 132 -5.66 67.61 -16.42
C GLY A 132 -6.73 67.22 -17.49
N ARG A 133 -7.93 67.84 -17.42
CA ARG A 133 -9.10 67.78 -18.35
C ARG A 133 -10.05 66.56 -18.31
N GLY A 134 -11.29 66.82 -17.87
CA GLY A 134 -12.52 66.13 -18.32
C GLY A 134 -13.29 66.99 -19.36
N PRO A 135 -14.65 67.02 -19.43
CA PRO A 135 -15.62 66.36 -18.53
C PRO A 135 -16.93 65.77 -19.15
N SER A 136 -17.65 65.00 -18.32
CA SER A 136 -19.13 64.92 -18.16
C SER A 136 -20.13 64.67 -19.33
N SER A 137 -20.86 63.54 -19.26
CA SER A 137 -22.35 63.44 -19.15
C SER A 137 -22.80 61.97 -19.38
N GLY A 138 -23.90 61.42 -18.85
CA GLY A 138 -24.89 61.88 -17.85
C GLY A 138 -25.76 60.71 -17.36
N PHE A 139 -26.45 60.82 -16.21
CA PHE A 139 -27.24 59.75 -15.57
C PHE A 139 -28.64 59.53 -16.18
N PHE A 140 -29.15 58.29 -16.13
CA PHE A 140 -30.51 57.94 -15.69
C PHE A 140 -30.60 56.42 -15.36
N SER A 141 -31.62 55.96 -14.60
CA SER A 141 -31.68 54.60 -14.01
C SER A 141 -33.08 53.94 -14.15
N PRO A 142 -33.46 52.82 -13.46
CA PRO A 142 -34.01 51.62 -14.11
C PRO A 142 -35.52 51.39 -13.78
N PRO A 143 -36.11 50.18 -14.00
CA PRO A 143 -36.06 49.17 -12.90
C PRO A 143 -36.21 47.67 -13.27
N HIS A 144 -35.91 46.83 -12.26
CA HIS A 144 -36.43 45.49 -11.96
C HIS A 144 -36.30 44.26 -12.90
N VAL A 145 -35.83 43.16 -12.28
CA VAL A 145 -36.01 41.77 -12.71
C VAL A 145 -36.86 41.04 -11.65
N ARG A 146 -37.78 40.16 -12.09
CA ARG A 146 -38.38 39.10 -11.26
C ARG A 146 -38.17 37.73 -11.93
N ARG A 147 -37.99 36.68 -11.13
CA ARG A 147 -37.90 35.28 -11.60
C ARG A 147 -39.29 34.64 -11.69
N HIS A 148 -39.50 33.73 -12.64
CA HIS A 148 -40.51 32.67 -12.58
C HIS A 148 -39.97 31.36 -13.21
N PRO A 149 -40.54 30.18 -12.91
CA PRO A 149 -39.91 28.88 -13.19
C PRO A 149 -40.59 28.03 -14.29
N LEU A 150 -39.89 26.96 -14.71
CA LEU A 150 -40.38 25.64 -15.18
C LEU A 150 -41.60 25.57 -16.13
N GLY A 151 -41.41 25.02 -17.34
CA GLY A 151 -42.54 24.47 -18.13
C GLY A 151 -42.25 23.96 -19.55
N SER A 152 -42.40 22.64 -19.73
CA SER A 152 -42.80 21.90 -20.96
C SER A 152 -42.01 22.03 -22.29
N ARG A 153 -42.29 21.08 -23.20
CA ARG A 153 -41.66 20.86 -24.53
C ARG A 153 -42.52 21.45 -25.65
N VAL A 154 -41.91 21.83 -26.79
CA VAL A 154 -42.59 21.93 -28.09
C VAL A 154 -41.69 21.39 -29.21
N HIS A 155 -42.27 20.64 -30.16
CA HIS A 155 -41.65 20.23 -31.43
C HIS A 155 -42.16 21.13 -32.57
N LEU A 156 -41.25 21.64 -33.40
CA LEU A 156 -41.45 22.01 -34.81
C LEU A 156 -40.07 21.92 -35.50
N SER A 157 -39.86 21.63 -36.79
CA SER A 157 -40.56 20.91 -37.88
C SER A 157 -39.97 21.49 -39.17
N CYS A 158 -39.63 20.68 -40.17
CA CYS A 158 -39.03 21.19 -41.41
C CYS A 158 -40.01 22.00 -42.27
N VAL A 159 -39.49 22.98 -43.00
CA VAL A 159 -40.11 23.63 -44.18
C VAL A 159 -39.05 23.68 -45.29
N ALA A 160 -39.45 23.59 -46.56
CA ALA A 160 -38.54 23.31 -47.67
C ALA A 160 -38.71 24.25 -48.87
N SER A 161 -37.61 24.41 -49.64
CA SER A 161 -37.58 24.80 -51.06
C SER A 161 -37.99 26.25 -51.42
N PRO A 162 -37.75 26.74 -52.66
CA PRO A 162 -36.76 26.32 -53.68
C PRO A 162 -35.93 27.50 -54.27
N ALA A 163 -34.84 27.19 -55.00
CA ALA A 163 -34.42 27.93 -56.22
C ALA A 163 -33.30 27.19 -57.00
N CYS A 164 -33.33 27.27 -58.34
CA CYS A 164 -32.25 26.88 -59.25
C CYS A 164 -32.46 27.60 -60.60
N PRO A 165 -31.40 27.94 -61.36
CA PRO A 165 -31.46 27.72 -62.81
C PRO A 165 -30.13 27.33 -63.51
N SER A 166 -30.21 26.24 -64.28
CA SER A 166 -29.64 26.00 -65.63
C SER A 166 -28.26 26.56 -66.08
N ALA A 167 -27.43 25.67 -66.67
CA ALA A 167 -26.65 25.95 -67.88
C ALA A 167 -26.39 24.69 -68.75
N THR A 168 -26.43 24.90 -70.06
CA THR A 168 -26.39 24.03 -71.26
C THR A 168 -25.29 22.92 -71.35
N ALA A 169 -25.44 21.97 -72.29
CA ALA A 169 -24.56 20.81 -72.52
C ALA A 169 -24.12 20.60 -73.99
N MET A 170 -23.03 19.83 -74.21
CA MET A 170 -22.59 19.04 -75.40
C MET A 170 -21.08 18.72 -75.25
N SER A 171 -20.46 17.66 -75.81
CA SER A 171 -20.91 16.56 -76.71
C SER A 171 -20.32 15.19 -76.29
N LEU A 172 -20.46 14.14 -77.13
CA LEU A 172 -20.15 12.72 -76.81
C LEU A 172 -19.19 12.06 -77.84
N THR A 173 -18.24 11.26 -77.35
CA THR A 173 -17.60 10.05 -77.95
C THR A 173 -16.53 9.53 -76.96
N GLU A 174 -16.28 8.24 -76.72
CA GLU A 174 -16.99 6.98 -77.02
C GLU A 174 -16.40 5.82 -76.15
N ASN A 175 -17.13 4.72 -75.97
CA ASN A 175 -16.69 3.41 -75.39
C ASN A 175 -16.22 3.38 -73.90
N GLY A 176 -16.67 2.43 -73.05
CA GLY A 176 -17.66 1.37 -73.27
C GLY A 176 -17.94 0.48 -72.02
N SER A 177 -18.82 -0.52 -72.23
CA SER A 177 -19.18 -1.66 -71.35
C SER A 177 -19.71 -1.42 -69.90
N ALA A 178 -21.05 -1.43 -69.81
CA ALA A 178 -21.88 -2.26 -68.91
C ALA A 178 -21.71 -2.21 -67.37
N VAL A 179 -22.83 -1.91 -66.70
CA VAL A 179 -23.03 -2.04 -65.24
C VAL A 179 -23.46 -3.47 -64.88
N ALA A 180 -22.95 -3.99 -63.76
CA ALA A 180 -23.52 -5.12 -63.04
C ALA A 180 -23.79 -4.73 -61.57
N SER A 181 -24.98 -5.08 -61.05
CA SER A 181 -25.44 -4.66 -59.72
C SER A 181 -24.83 -5.49 -58.59
N VAL A 182 -24.24 -4.83 -57.60
CA VAL A 182 -23.76 -5.47 -56.36
C VAL A 182 -24.91 -5.54 -55.34
N PRO A 183 -25.20 -6.70 -54.71
CA PRO A 183 -26.22 -6.81 -53.68
C PRO A 183 -25.75 -6.21 -52.33
N ASN A 184 -26.70 -5.91 -51.45
CA ASN A 184 -26.42 -5.33 -50.13
C ASN A 184 -25.44 -6.21 -49.31
N GLY A 185 -24.24 -5.71 -49.07
CA GLY A 185 -23.34 -6.22 -48.05
C GLY A 185 -23.70 -5.64 -46.68
N GLU A 186 -23.89 -6.48 -45.68
CA GLU A 186 -24.08 -6.02 -44.29
C GLU A 186 -22.83 -5.28 -43.80
N CYS A 187 -23.00 -4.14 -43.14
CA CYS A 187 -21.91 -3.38 -42.53
C CYS A 187 -21.38 -4.10 -41.28
N GLY A 188 -20.66 -5.20 -41.49
CA GLY A 188 -19.97 -5.95 -40.44
C GLY A 188 -18.89 -5.10 -39.79
N HIS A 189 -19.25 -4.38 -38.72
CA HIS A 189 -18.29 -3.69 -37.86
C HIS A 189 -17.22 -4.70 -37.39
N PRO A 190 -15.93 -4.47 -37.64
CA PRO A 190 -14.89 -5.33 -37.11
C PRO A 190 -14.83 -5.14 -35.59
N VAL A 191 -15.46 -6.06 -34.85
CA VAL A 191 -15.35 -6.13 -33.39
C VAL A 191 -13.90 -6.43 -33.06
N ALA A 192 -13.14 -5.38 -32.73
CA ALA A 192 -11.74 -5.49 -32.36
C ALA A 192 -11.62 -6.41 -31.15
N ARG A 193 -11.10 -7.62 -31.36
CA ARG A 193 -10.69 -8.50 -30.26
C ARG A 193 -9.67 -7.71 -29.42
N PRO A 194 -9.83 -7.60 -28.09
CA PRO A 194 -8.82 -6.97 -27.24
C PRO A 194 -7.54 -7.82 -27.31
N GLY A 195 -6.61 -7.39 -28.16
CA GLY A 195 -5.44 -8.18 -28.55
C GLY A 195 -4.31 -8.02 -27.54
N GLY A 196 -3.97 -9.11 -26.85
CA GLY A 196 -2.83 -9.18 -25.95
C GLY A 196 -3.11 -9.95 -24.67
N ASN A 197 -2.07 -10.13 -23.87
CA ASN A 197 -2.15 -10.62 -22.50
C ASN A 197 -2.96 -9.63 -21.64
N ARG A 198 -3.61 -10.17 -20.61
CA ARG A 198 -4.28 -9.39 -19.55
C ARG A 198 -3.60 -9.68 -18.23
N VAL A 199 -3.34 -8.64 -17.43
CA VAL A 199 -2.61 -8.77 -16.16
C VAL A 199 -3.55 -9.22 -15.03
N THR A 200 -3.06 -10.12 -14.17
CA THR A 200 -3.73 -10.49 -12.93
C THR A 200 -3.30 -9.51 -11.83
N VAL A 201 -4.24 -8.97 -11.06
CA VAL A 201 -3.96 -7.98 -10.01
C VAL A 201 -4.33 -8.54 -8.64
N VAL A 202 -3.49 -8.31 -7.62
CA VAL A 202 -3.78 -8.66 -6.22
C VAL A 202 -3.80 -7.38 -5.37
N LEU A 203 -4.98 -7.01 -4.86
CA LEU A 203 -5.20 -5.77 -4.09
C LEU A 203 -5.64 -6.06 -2.65
N GLY A 204 -5.37 -5.13 -1.74
CA GLY A 204 -5.84 -5.23 -0.35
C GLY A 204 -7.20 -4.55 -0.21
N ALA A 205 -8.20 -5.23 0.34
CA ALA A 205 -9.56 -4.72 0.41
C ALA A 205 -9.86 -3.88 1.68
N GLN A 206 -8.93 -3.79 2.63
CA GLN A 206 -9.12 -3.17 3.95
C GLN A 206 -8.08 -2.05 4.17
N TRP A 207 -7.47 -1.96 5.38
CA TRP A 207 -6.39 -1.03 5.71
C TRP A 207 -5.00 -1.68 5.68
N GLY A 208 -4.80 -2.69 4.84
CA GLY A 208 -3.54 -3.43 4.77
C GLY A 208 -3.51 -4.64 5.73
N ASP A 209 -2.36 -5.31 5.75
CA ASP A 209 -2.10 -6.49 6.59
C ASP A 209 -3.09 -7.66 6.38
N GLU A 210 -3.71 -7.74 5.19
CA GLU A 210 -4.64 -8.82 4.80
C GLU A 210 -3.93 -10.09 4.32
N GLY A 211 -2.60 -10.13 4.33
CA GLY A 211 -1.83 -11.30 3.90
C GLY A 211 -1.64 -11.44 2.39
N LYS A 212 -1.80 -10.36 1.61
CA LYS A 212 -1.57 -10.30 0.15
C LYS A 212 -0.35 -11.11 -0.33
N GLY A 213 0.79 -10.97 0.37
CA GLY A 213 2.04 -11.64 0.02
C GLY A 213 1.91 -13.16 -0.13
N LYS A 214 0.97 -13.82 0.56
CA LYS A 214 0.69 -15.26 0.39
C LYS A 214 -0.12 -15.58 -0.88
N VAL A 215 -0.98 -14.66 -1.32
CA VAL A 215 -1.71 -14.77 -2.59
C VAL A 215 -0.78 -14.46 -3.76
N VAL A 216 0.12 -13.48 -3.61
CA VAL A 216 1.19 -13.19 -4.57
C VAL A 216 2.18 -14.36 -4.65
N ASP A 217 2.62 -14.92 -3.52
CA ASP A 217 3.49 -16.11 -3.47
C ASP A 217 2.87 -17.31 -4.22
N LEU A 218 1.56 -17.56 -4.02
CA LEU A 218 0.83 -18.59 -4.76
C LEU A 218 0.84 -18.32 -6.28
N LEU A 219 0.44 -17.12 -6.70
CA LEU A 219 0.32 -16.73 -8.11
C LEU A 219 1.66 -16.42 -8.80
N SER A 220 2.76 -16.32 -8.06
CA SER A 220 4.09 -16.04 -8.62
C SER A 220 4.83 -17.28 -9.11
N GLN A 221 4.35 -18.48 -8.76
CA GLN A 221 5.01 -19.75 -9.12
C GLN A 221 4.95 -20.05 -10.62
N ASP A 222 3.88 -19.62 -11.29
CA ASP A 222 3.65 -19.79 -12.73
C ASP A 222 3.57 -18.47 -13.51
N ALA A 223 3.96 -17.34 -12.90
CA ALA A 223 4.07 -16.04 -13.56
C ALA A 223 5.39 -15.90 -14.37
N ASP A 224 5.32 -15.17 -15.49
CA ASP A 224 6.50 -14.75 -16.27
C ASP A 224 7.06 -13.41 -15.76
N ILE A 225 6.17 -12.51 -15.36
CA ILE A 225 6.50 -11.15 -14.90
C ILE A 225 5.69 -10.83 -13.65
N VAL A 226 6.35 -10.27 -12.63
CA VAL A 226 5.70 -9.80 -11.40
C VAL A 226 6.02 -8.32 -11.16
N CYS A 227 4.99 -7.50 -11.13
CA CYS A 227 5.04 -6.04 -11.22
C CYS A 227 4.65 -5.36 -9.91
N ARG A 228 5.38 -4.31 -9.51
CA ARG A 228 4.94 -3.30 -8.54
C ARG A 228 4.52 -2.04 -9.29
N CYS A 229 3.27 -1.60 -9.11
CA CYS A 229 2.72 -0.43 -9.82
C CYS A 229 2.79 0.88 -9.03
N GLN A 230 2.65 0.85 -7.70
CA GLN A 230 2.49 2.03 -6.84
C GLN A 230 3.18 1.87 -5.46
N GLY A 231 3.20 2.97 -4.68
CA GLY A 231 3.78 3.04 -3.35
C GLY A 231 5.31 3.07 -3.36
N GLY A 232 5.93 2.77 -2.21
CA GLY A 232 7.38 2.64 -2.07
C GLY A 232 7.74 1.45 -1.15
N ASN A 233 8.79 1.60 -0.34
CA ASN A 233 9.23 0.63 0.67
C ASN A 233 8.52 0.77 2.04
N ASN A 234 7.29 1.32 2.02
CA ASN A 234 6.48 1.65 3.20
C ASN A 234 5.52 0.53 3.64
N ALA A 235 5.35 -0.50 2.81
CA ALA A 235 4.74 -1.76 3.18
C ALA A 235 5.76 -2.86 2.84
N GLY A 236 5.70 -3.98 3.56
CA GLY A 236 6.57 -5.12 3.30
C GLY A 236 6.02 -6.41 3.89
N HIS A 237 6.51 -7.53 3.38
CA HIS A 237 6.04 -8.87 3.74
C HIS A 237 7.14 -9.90 3.59
N THR A 238 7.07 -10.92 4.45
CA THR A 238 7.99 -12.04 4.48
C THR A 238 7.43 -13.18 3.62
N VAL A 239 8.26 -13.75 2.75
CA VAL A 239 7.98 -15.00 2.00
C VAL A 239 8.96 -16.06 2.46
N VAL A 240 8.47 -17.27 2.74
CA VAL A 240 9.29 -18.38 3.24
C VAL A 240 9.51 -19.41 2.14
N VAL A 241 10.77 -19.64 1.77
CA VAL A 241 11.17 -20.66 0.79
C VAL A 241 12.30 -21.48 1.39
N ASP A 242 12.17 -22.81 1.35
CA ASP A 242 13.12 -23.78 1.93
C ASP A 242 13.49 -23.47 3.40
N SER A 243 12.51 -23.02 4.18
CA SER A 243 12.65 -22.54 5.58
C SER A 243 13.47 -21.25 5.77
N VAL A 244 13.82 -20.53 4.69
CA VAL A 244 14.46 -19.22 4.74
C VAL A 244 13.41 -18.11 4.57
N GLU A 245 13.38 -17.16 5.49
CA GLU A 245 12.42 -16.04 5.53
C GLU A 245 12.97 -14.80 4.78
N TYR A 246 12.58 -14.59 3.52
CA TYR A 246 12.98 -13.42 2.71
C TYR A 246 12.01 -12.26 2.92
N ASP A 247 12.51 -11.03 3.13
CA ASP A 247 11.68 -9.85 3.45
C ASP A 247 11.67 -8.85 2.30
N PHE A 248 10.50 -8.64 1.69
CA PHE A 248 10.33 -7.74 0.55
C PHE A 248 9.62 -6.45 0.96
N HIS A 249 10.03 -5.32 0.40
CA HIS A 249 9.45 -3.99 0.66
C HIS A 249 9.25 -3.19 -0.63
N LEU A 250 10.26 -3.15 -1.51
CA LEU A 250 10.21 -2.46 -2.80
C LEU A 250 10.34 -3.42 -3.99
N LEU A 251 11.10 -4.51 -3.84
CA LEU A 251 11.12 -5.60 -4.82
C LEU A 251 9.75 -6.28 -4.87
N PRO A 252 9.19 -6.57 -6.06
CA PRO A 252 8.02 -7.45 -6.18
C PRO A 252 8.38 -8.85 -5.66
N SER A 253 7.66 -9.39 -4.67
CA SER A 253 8.16 -10.59 -3.95
C SER A 253 8.25 -11.85 -4.80
N GLY A 254 7.51 -11.90 -5.91
CA GLY A 254 7.61 -12.96 -6.91
C GLY A 254 8.99 -13.07 -7.58
N ILE A 255 9.91 -12.11 -7.36
CA ILE A 255 11.33 -12.24 -7.72
C ILE A 255 12.01 -13.46 -7.07
N ILE A 256 11.42 -14.03 -6.00
CA ILE A 256 11.88 -15.27 -5.37
C ILE A 256 11.75 -16.50 -6.30
N ASN A 257 10.87 -16.45 -7.30
CA ASN A 257 10.85 -17.44 -8.38
C ASN A 257 12.01 -17.12 -9.36
N PRO A 258 12.97 -18.03 -9.60
CA PRO A 258 14.11 -17.76 -10.47
C PRO A 258 13.73 -17.54 -11.94
N ASN A 259 12.54 -17.96 -12.37
CA ASN A 259 12.05 -17.78 -13.73
C ASN A 259 11.34 -16.43 -13.96
N VAL A 260 10.94 -15.75 -12.88
CA VAL A 260 10.21 -14.47 -12.95
C VAL A 260 11.15 -13.32 -13.29
N THR A 261 10.69 -12.45 -14.20
CA THR A 261 11.19 -11.07 -14.34
C THR A 261 10.41 -10.15 -13.39
N ALA A 262 11.09 -9.50 -12.46
CA ALA A 262 10.49 -8.50 -11.59
C ALA A 262 10.45 -7.14 -12.30
N PHE A 263 9.36 -6.39 -12.16
CA PHE A 263 9.22 -5.05 -12.76
C PHE A 263 8.76 -4.00 -11.74
N ILE A 264 9.47 -2.87 -11.68
CA ILE A 264 9.09 -1.70 -10.89
C ILE A 264 8.58 -0.60 -11.83
N GLY A 265 7.28 -0.30 -11.76
CA GLY A 265 6.59 0.63 -12.65
C GLY A 265 6.76 2.12 -12.32
N ASN A 266 6.33 2.98 -13.24
CA ASN A 266 6.45 4.44 -13.16
C ASN A 266 5.60 5.11 -12.06
N GLY A 267 4.64 4.39 -11.46
CA GLY A 267 3.88 4.88 -10.31
C GLY A 267 4.68 4.83 -9.01
N VAL A 268 5.63 3.88 -8.90
CA VAL A 268 6.44 3.60 -7.72
C VAL A 268 7.42 4.72 -7.40
N VAL A 269 7.75 4.87 -6.11
CA VAL A 269 8.80 5.76 -5.59
C VAL A 269 9.91 4.95 -4.93
N ILE A 270 11.15 5.21 -5.33
CA ILE A 270 12.33 4.34 -5.10
C ILE A 270 13.34 5.06 -4.21
N HIS A 271 13.55 4.58 -2.98
CA HIS A 271 14.76 4.92 -2.21
C HIS A 271 15.88 4.01 -2.67
N VAL A 272 16.81 4.53 -3.47
CA VAL A 272 17.86 3.73 -4.12
C VAL A 272 18.77 3.02 -3.10
N PRO A 273 19.23 3.65 -1.99
CA PRO A 273 19.97 2.92 -0.95
C PRO A 273 19.17 1.78 -0.34
N GLY A 274 17.88 2.01 -0.01
CA GLY A 274 17.00 1.01 0.57
C GLY A 274 16.69 -0.18 -0.36
N LEU A 275 16.65 0.03 -1.68
CA LEU A 275 16.51 -1.04 -2.66
C LEU A 275 17.71 -2.01 -2.62
N PHE A 276 18.93 -1.48 -2.57
CA PHE A 276 20.13 -2.30 -2.45
C PHE A 276 20.27 -2.93 -1.06
N GLU A 277 19.90 -2.21 0.01
CA GLU A 277 19.88 -2.76 1.37
C GLU A 277 18.93 -3.97 1.49
N GLU A 278 17.73 -3.88 0.90
CA GLU A 278 16.73 -4.96 0.83
C GLU A 278 17.27 -6.19 0.07
N ALA A 279 17.84 -5.96 -1.12
CA ALA A 279 18.39 -7.03 -1.95
C ALA A 279 19.59 -7.71 -1.29
N GLU A 280 20.56 -6.93 -0.79
CA GLU A 280 21.79 -7.43 -0.17
C GLU A 280 21.49 -8.22 1.11
N LYS A 281 20.54 -7.77 1.94
CA LYS A 281 20.05 -8.54 3.10
C LYS A 281 19.42 -9.86 2.70
N ASN A 282 18.61 -9.90 1.65
CA ASN A 282 17.97 -11.14 1.20
C ASN A 282 18.96 -12.12 0.56
N VAL A 283 19.98 -11.63 -0.17
CA VAL A 283 21.09 -12.47 -0.68
C VAL A 283 21.92 -13.07 0.47
N GLN A 284 22.12 -12.33 1.58
CA GLN A 284 22.81 -12.86 2.77
C GLN A 284 22.05 -13.98 3.49
N LYS A 285 20.71 -14.02 3.38
CA LYS A 285 19.87 -15.06 4.01
C LYS A 285 19.90 -16.39 3.25
N GLY A 286 20.04 -16.37 1.93
CA GLY A 286 20.00 -17.58 1.12
C GLY A 286 19.98 -17.33 -0.39
N LYS A 287 20.05 -18.42 -1.16
CA LYS A 287 20.21 -18.38 -2.63
C LYS A 287 18.98 -17.93 -3.41
N GLY A 288 17.84 -17.67 -2.77
CA GLY A 288 16.59 -17.31 -3.46
C GLY A 288 16.70 -16.06 -4.34
N LEU A 289 17.59 -15.12 -4.00
CA LEU A 289 17.87 -13.92 -4.81
C LEU A 289 19.21 -13.98 -5.57
N GLU A 290 19.80 -15.16 -5.80
CA GLU A 290 21.03 -15.28 -6.57
C GLU A 290 20.81 -14.75 -8.01
N GLY A 291 21.56 -13.70 -8.38
CA GLY A 291 21.44 -13.04 -9.69
C GLY A 291 20.18 -12.20 -9.90
N TRP A 292 19.54 -11.69 -8.85
CA TRP A 292 18.36 -10.81 -8.93
C TRP A 292 18.54 -9.61 -9.86
N GLU A 293 19.76 -9.06 -10.00
CA GLU A 293 20.08 -7.92 -10.87
C GLU A 293 19.80 -8.21 -12.34
N LYS A 294 19.86 -9.49 -12.74
CA LYS A 294 19.60 -9.93 -14.13
C LYS A 294 18.11 -10.09 -14.42
N ARG A 295 17.26 -10.02 -13.39
CA ARG A 295 15.83 -10.30 -13.44
C ARG A 295 14.96 -9.12 -12.99
N LEU A 296 15.54 -8.07 -12.40
CA LEU A 296 14.84 -6.84 -12.07
C LEU A 296 14.93 -5.83 -13.23
N ILE A 297 13.77 -5.34 -13.67
CA ILE A 297 13.62 -4.20 -14.57
C ILE A 297 12.98 -3.05 -13.80
N ILE A 298 13.52 -1.84 -13.95
CA ILE A 298 13.04 -0.62 -13.30
C ILE A 298 12.62 0.37 -14.39
N SER A 299 11.41 0.92 -14.28
CA SER A 299 10.99 2.00 -15.16
C SER A 299 11.82 3.26 -14.89
N ASP A 300 12.46 3.74 -15.94
CA ASP A 300 13.05 5.07 -16.08
C ASP A 300 12.16 6.22 -15.55
N ARG A 301 10.83 6.10 -15.63
CA ARG A 301 9.87 7.12 -15.19
C ARG A 301 9.50 7.04 -13.71
N ALA A 302 9.99 6.04 -12.97
CA ALA A 302 9.81 5.96 -11.50
C ALA A 302 10.54 7.11 -10.79
N HIS A 303 9.97 7.62 -9.69
CA HIS A 303 10.53 8.77 -8.95
C HIS A 303 11.49 8.33 -7.86
N ILE A 304 12.50 9.15 -7.57
CA ILE A 304 13.52 8.86 -6.56
C ILE A 304 13.10 9.48 -5.21
N VAL A 305 13.15 8.67 -4.15
CA VAL A 305 13.14 9.12 -2.76
C VAL A 305 14.57 9.45 -2.35
N PHE A 306 14.79 10.65 -1.85
CA PHE A 306 16.08 11.10 -1.31
C PHE A 306 16.13 10.96 0.21
N ASP A 307 17.32 10.96 0.81
CA ASP A 307 17.51 10.87 2.27
C ASP A 307 16.81 12.07 2.95
N PHE A 308 16.86 13.27 2.35
CA PHE A 308 16.13 14.44 2.84
C PHE A 308 14.60 14.32 2.75
N HIS A 309 14.04 13.49 1.84
CA HIS A 309 12.60 13.20 1.84
C HIS A 309 12.20 12.40 3.09
N GLN A 310 13.03 11.43 3.52
CA GLN A 310 12.76 10.63 4.72
C GLN A 310 12.84 11.47 5.99
N ALA A 311 13.85 12.35 6.09
CA ALA A 311 13.99 13.28 7.20
C ALA A 311 12.82 14.29 7.26
N ALA A 312 12.39 14.85 6.13
CA ALA A 312 11.24 15.75 6.06
C ALA A 312 9.92 15.08 6.47
N ASP A 313 9.69 13.81 6.10
CA ASP A 313 8.55 12.99 6.56
C ASP A 313 8.54 12.85 8.10
N GLY A 314 9.73 12.63 8.69
CA GLY A 314 9.93 12.62 10.13
C GLY A 314 9.60 13.94 10.84
N ILE A 315 10.01 15.08 10.26
CA ILE A 315 9.76 16.43 10.78
C ILE A 315 8.28 16.81 10.68
N GLN A 316 7.62 16.52 9.54
CA GLN A 316 6.20 16.82 9.37
C GLN A 316 5.30 16.08 10.39
N GLU A 317 5.66 14.85 10.77
CA GLU A 317 4.93 14.11 11.82
C GLU A 317 5.11 14.72 13.22
N GLN A 318 6.29 15.26 13.53
CA GLN A 318 6.52 15.99 14.79
C GLN A 318 5.67 17.27 14.81
N GLN A 319 5.77 18.09 13.76
CA GLN A 319 4.99 19.33 13.63
C GLN A 319 3.48 19.09 13.69
N ARG A 320 2.94 18.05 13.03
CA ARG A 320 1.51 17.70 13.13
C ARG A 320 1.11 17.24 14.54
N GLN A 321 1.96 16.45 15.20
CA GLN A 321 1.71 16.00 16.57
C GLN A 321 1.72 17.16 17.58
N GLU A 322 2.58 18.16 17.38
CA GLU A 322 2.68 19.37 18.20
C GLU A 322 1.51 20.34 17.96
N GLN A 323 1.17 20.61 16.69
CA GLN A 323 0.15 21.61 16.32
C GLN A 323 -1.29 21.12 16.48
N ALA A 324 -1.56 19.84 16.14
CA ALA A 324 -2.93 19.31 16.05
C ALA A 324 -3.22 18.20 17.09
N GLY A 325 -2.25 17.86 17.95
CA GLY A 325 -2.34 16.73 18.89
C GLY A 325 -2.42 15.35 18.21
N LYS A 326 -2.27 15.29 16.89
CA LYS A 326 -2.55 14.11 16.05
C LYS A 326 -1.40 13.88 15.05
N ASN A 327 -0.74 12.72 15.15
CA ASN A 327 0.09 12.19 14.07
C ASN A 327 -0.78 11.52 12.98
N LEU A 328 -0.29 11.46 11.73
CA LEU A 328 -0.90 10.59 10.72
C LEU A 328 -0.49 9.13 10.95
N GLY A 329 0.69 8.91 11.54
CA GLY A 329 1.32 7.61 11.69
C GLY A 329 2.12 7.22 10.44
N THR A 330 2.83 8.17 9.81
CA THR A 330 3.63 7.86 8.61
C THR A 330 4.77 6.91 8.93
N THR A 331 5.26 6.22 7.91
CA THR A 331 6.35 5.25 8.03
C THR A 331 7.74 5.88 8.12
N LYS A 332 7.84 7.22 8.00
CA LYS A 332 9.11 7.98 7.94
C LYS A 332 10.03 7.47 6.83
N LYS A 333 9.44 7.09 5.70
CA LYS A 333 10.10 6.58 4.48
C LYS A 333 10.10 7.58 3.33
N GLY A 334 9.67 8.82 3.56
CA GLY A 334 9.74 9.90 2.58
C GLY A 334 8.62 9.88 1.54
N ILE A 335 7.63 8.99 1.70
CA ILE A 335 6.56 8.74 0.72
C ILE A 335 5.73 10.01 0.45
N GLY A 336 5.23 10.68 1.50
CA GLY A 336 4.49 11.93 1.34
C GLY A 336 5.32 13.02 0.64
N PRO A 337 6.53 13.34 1.14
CA PRO A 337 7.44 14.29 0.49
C PRO A 337 7.78 13.99 -0.98
N VAL A 338 8.06 12.74 -1.36
CA VAL A 338 8.38 12.41 -2.77
C VAL A 338 7.15 12.53 -3.68
N TYR A 339 5.96 12.12 -3.23
CA TYR A 339 4.73 12.27 -4.03
C TYR A 339 4.31 13.75 -4.12
N SER A 340 4.59 14.56 -3.11
CA SER A 340 4.49 16.02 -3.19
C SER A 340 5.47 16.62 -4.23
N SER A 341 6.74 16.17 -4.22
CA SER A 341 7.74 16.54 -5.24
C SER A 341 7.35 16.08 -6.66
N LYS A 342 6.63 14.96 -6.79
CA LYS A 342 6.06 14.47 -8.06
C LYS A 342 4.92 15.37 -8.54
N ALA A 343 4.01 15.78 -7.65
CA ALA A 343 2.89 16.66 -7.96
C ALA A 343 3.33 18.11 -8.28
N SER A 344 4.32 18.65 -7.58
CA SER A 344 4.90 19.97 -7.87
C SER A 344 5.62 20.02 -9.23
N ARG A 345 6.11 18.85 -9.70
CA ARG A 345 7.03 18.62 -10.81
C ARG A 345 8.50 19.02 -10.53
N SER A 346 8.87 19.22 -9.26
CA SER A 346 10.28 19.46 -8.87
C SER A 346 11.08 18.17 -8.59
N GLY A 347 10.40 17.03 -8.43
CA GLY A 347 11.02 15.74 -8.15
C GLY A 347 11.83 15.16 -9.32
N LEU A 348 12.81 14.32 -8.98
CA LEU A 348 13.69 13.60 -9.90
C LEU A 348 13.25 12.14 -10.09
N ARG A 349 13.66 11.55 -11.21
CA ARG A 349 13.31 10.19 -11.66
C ARG A 349 14.54 9.36 -12.04
N MET A 350 14.35 8.05 -12.18
CA MET A 350 15.40 7.13 -12.60
C MET A 350 16.05 7.52 -13.93
N CYS A 351 15.26 8.04 -14.89
CA CYS A 351 15.75 8.56 -16.18
C CYS A 351 16.71 9.75 -16.01
N ASP A 352 16.45 10.62 -15.03
CA ASP A 352 17.29 11.77 -14.75
C ASP A 352 18.65 11.27 -14.22
N LEU A 353 18.63 10.37 -13.22
CA LEU A 353 19.82 9.81 -12.58
C LEU A 353 20.76 9.07 -13.54
N VAL A 354 20.24 8.26 -14.47
CA VAL A 354 21.09 7.45 -15.38
C VAL A 354 21.55 8.18 -16.65
N SER A 355 21.14 9.44 -16.83
CA SER A 355 21.41 10.26 -18.01
C SER A 355 22.68 11.12 -17.86
N ASP A 356 22.56 12.44 -17.95
CA ASP A 356 23.61 13.38 -17.56
C ASP A 356 23.61 13.57 -16.05
N PHE A 357 24.74 13.27 -15.40
CA PHE A 357 24.88 13.37 -13.96
C PHE A 357 25.07 14.82 -13.49
N ASP A 358 25.53 15.73 -14.34
CA ASP A 358 25.77 17.12 -13.94
C ASP A 358 24.44 17.90 -13.90
N GLY A 359 23.59 17.78 -14.93
CA GLY A 359 22.20 18.27 -14.91
C GLY A 359 21.30 17.58 -13.88
N PHE A 360 21.55 16.30 -13.55
CA PHE A 360 20.95 15.65 -12.38
C PHE A 360 21.39 16.34 -11.08
N SER A 361 22.70 16.60 -10.93
CA SER A 361 23.28 17.22 -9.73
C SER A 361 22.79 18.65 -9.50
N GLU A 362 22.63 19.45 -10.56
CA GLU A 362 22.03 20.79 -10.48
C GLU A 362 20.59 20.72 -9.95
N ARG A 363 19.73 19.90 -10.58
CA ARG A 363 18.33 19.74 -10.17
C ARG A 363 18.20 19.18 -8.75
N PHE A 364 19.08 18.26 -8.35
CA PHE A 364 19.16 17.75 -6.98
C PHE A 364 19.50 18.87 -5.99
N LYS A 365 20.51 19.70 -6.29
CA LYS A 365 20.92 20.84 -5.46
C LYS A 365 19.80 21.88 -5.31
N VAL A 366 19.03 22.15 -6.37
CA VAL A 366 17.84 23.01 -6.30
C VAL A 366 16.78 22.40 -5.36
N LEU A 367 16.43 21.12 -5.54
CA LEU A 367 15.41 20.45 -4.73
C LEU A 367 15.81 20.35 -3.25
N ALA A 368 17.04 19.95 -2.95
CA ALA A 368 17.55 19.86 -1.58
C ALA A 368 17.53 21.22 -0.87
N ASN A 369 17.93 22.30 -1.55
CA ASN A 369 17.85 23.65 -0.99
C ASN A 369 16.39 24.11 -0.75
N GLN A 370 15.44 23.79 -1.64
CA GLN A 370 14.00 24.05 -1.40
C GLN A 370 13.48 23.34 -0.15
N TYR A 371 13.90 22.10 0.11
CA TYR A 371 13.58 21.37 1.33
C TYR A 371 14.20 22.01 2.57
N LYS A 372 15.47 22.44 2.49
CA LYS A 372 16.17 23.15 3.59
C LYS A 372 15.56 24.51 3.92
N SER A 373 15.05 25.25 2.92
CA SER A 373 14.32 26.50 3.12
C SER A 373 12.94 26.28 3.74
N THR A 374 12.25 25.19 3.38
CA THR A 374 10.93 24.82 3.94
C THR A 374 11.03 24.28 5.37
N TYR A 375 12.13 23.59 5.69
CA TYR A 375 12.39 22.98 7.00
C TYR A 375 13.74 23.46 7.55
N PRO A 376 13.82 24.61 8.26
CA PRO A 376 15.09 25.17 8.73
C PRO A 376 15.89 24.27 9.69
N THR A 377 15.24 23.28 10.31
CA THR A 377 15.85 22.24 11.17
C THR A 377 16.36 21.01 10.40
N LEU A 378 16.20 20.97 9.08
CA LEU A 378 16.59 19.85 8.23
C LEU A 378 18.05 19.98 7.79
N GLU A 379 18.92 19.18 8.40
CA GLU A 379 20.29 18.99 7.92
C GLU A 379 20.31 18.09 6.67
N ILE A 380 21.06 18.50 5.65
CA ILE A 380 21.22 17.76 4.39
C ILE A 380 22.70 17.82 3.97
N ASP A 381 23.33 16.67 3.87
CA ASP A 381 24.65 16.50 3.25
C ASP A 381 24.49 16.32 1.73
N ILE A 382 24.37 17.45 1.04
CA ILE A 382 24.07 17.52 -0.39
C ILE A 382 25.13 16.82 -1.25
N GLU A 383 26.42 17.05 -0.97
CA GLU A 383 27.50 16.47 -1.78
C GLU A 383 27.74 15.00 -1.41
N GLY A 384 27.60 14.62 -0.13
CA GLY A 384 27.70 13.22 0.29
C GLY A 384 26.54 12.36 -0.22
N GLU A 385 25.31 12.88 -0.26
CA GLU A 385 24.19 12.17 -0.90
C GLU A 385 24.41 12.02 -2.41
N LEU A 386 24.84 13.07 -3.12
CA LEU A 386 25.20 12.98 -4.54
C LEU A 386 26.32 11.96 -4.79
N GLN A 387 27.35 11.92 -3.95
CA GLN A 387 28.46 10.96 -4.09
C GLN A 387 28.02 9.51 -3.85
N LYS A 388 27.08 9.26 -2.93
CA LYS A 388 26.41 7.94 -2.78
C LYS A 388 25.60 7.61 -4.04
N LEU A 389 24.75 8.53 -4.51
CA LEU A 389 23.89 8.35 -5.68
C LEU A 389 24.71 8.03 -6.94
N LYS A 390 25.86 8.67 -7.13
CA LYS A 390 26.81 8.36 -8.22
C LYS A 390 27.33 6.92 -8.16
N GLY A 391 27.63 6.42 -6.96
CA GLY A 391 28.03 5.01 -6.74
C GLY A 391 26.89 4.01 -7.00
N TYR A 392 25.65 4.36 -6.67
CA TYR A 392 24.48 3.53 -7.01
C TYR A 392 24.08 3.61 -8.49
N MET A 393 24.36 4.74 -9.17
CA MET A 393 23.99 4.97 -10.58
C MET A 393 24.55 3.89 -11.50
N GLU A 394 25.85 3.59 -11.41
CA GLU A 394 26.48 2.53 -12.21
C GLU A 394 25.93 1.13 -11.90
N ARG A 395 25.51 0.88 -10.64
CA ARG A 395 24.90 -0.41 -10.24
C ARG A 395 23.46 -0.56 -10.76
N ILE A 396 22.69 0.52 -10.84
CA ILE A 396 21.26 0.49 -11.20
C ILE A 396 21.01 0.66 -12.70
N LYS A 397 21.93 1.32 -13.42
CA LYS A 397 21.85 1.61 -14.87
C LYS A 397 21.55 0.39 -15.75
N PRO A 398 22.07 -0.83 -15.51
CA PRO A 398 21.71 -2.02 -16.29
C PRO A 398 20.25 -2.48 -16.12
N MET A 399 19.61 -2.13 -15.01
CA MET A 399 18.22 -2.50 -14.69
C MET A 399 17.19 -1.46 -15.16
N VAL A 400 17.61 -0.21 -15.42
CA VAL A 400 16.71 0.89 -15.82
C VAL A 400 16.40 0.83 -17.32
N ARG A 401 15.11 0.81 -17.67
CA ARG A 401 14.62 0.74 -19.06
C ARG A 401 13.35 1.58 -19.24
N ASP A 402 12.96 1.84 -20.49
CA ASP A 402 11.63 2.38 -20.79
C ASP A 402 10.55 1.39 -20.31
N GLY A 403 9.84 1.77 -19.26
CA GLY A 403 8.86 0.89 -18.61
C GLY A 403 7.59 0.67 -19.45
N VAL A 404 7.21 1.65 -20.27
CA VAL A 404 5.98 1.60 -21.08
C VAL A 404 6.21 0.67 -22.27
N TYR A 405 7.34 0.81 -22.97
CA TYR A 405 7.72 -0.10 -24.05
C TYR A 405 7.92 -1.53 -23.53
N PHE A 406 8.63 -1.71 -22.41
CA PHE A 406 8.83 -3.04 -21.80
C PHE A 406 7.52 -3.77 -21.53
N LEU A 407 6.53 -3.10 -20.91
CA LEU A 407 5.25 -3.73 -20.62
C LEU A 407 4.37 -3.86 -21.89
N TYR A 408 4.41 -2.90 -22.81
CA TYR A 408 3.69 -3.01 -24.08
C TYR A 408 4.10 -4.26 -24.87
N GLU A 409 5.40 -4.54 -24.99
CA GLU A 409 5.91 -5.74 -25.65
C GLU A 409 5.50 -7.02 -24.91
N ALA A 410 5.51 -7.00 -23.57
CA ALA A 410 5.04 -8.12 -22.76
C ALA A 410 3.52 -8.35 -22.87
N LEU A 411 2.74 -7.30 -23.13
CA LEU A 411 1.30 -7.38 -23.34
C LEU A 411 0.93 -7.85 -24.75
N HIS A 412 1.62 -7.40 -25.81
CA HIS A 412 1.23 -7.66 -27.20
C HIS A 412 2.06 -8.74 -27.91
N GLY A 413 3.12 -9.24 -27.26
CA GLY A 413 3.93 -10.36 -27.74
C GLY A 413 3.30 -11.75 -27.49
N PRO A 414 4.10 -12.81 -27.28
CA PRO A 414 3.58 -14.16 -27.03
C PRO A 414 2.81 -14.24 -25.70
N PRO A 415 2.00 -15.30 -25.49
CA PRO A 415 1.27 -15.50 -24.24
C PRO A 415 2.17 -15.44 -23.00
N LYS A 416 1.79 -14.59 -22.04
CA LYS A 416 2.50 -14.40 -20.75
C LYS A 416 1.54 -14.16 -19.60
N LYS A 417 1.88 -14.74 -18.44
CA LYS A 417 1.24 -14.49 -17.15
C LYS A 417 1.94 -13.33 -16.46
N ILE A 418 1.26 -12.18 -16.40
CA ILE A 418 1.76 -10.96 -15.76
C ILE A 418 0.95 -10.72 -14.49
N LEU A 419 1.61 -10.72 -13.34
CA LEU A 419 1.02 -10.50 -12.03
C LEU A 419 1.36 -9.09 -11.53
N VAL A 420 0.39 -8.38 -10.95
CA VAL A 420 0.58 -7.06 -10.35
C VAL A 420 0.33 -7.13 -8.85
N GLU A 421 1.35 -6.82 -8.07
CA GLU A 421 1.33 -6.75 -6.62
C GLU A 421 0.88 -5.34 -6.15
N GLY A 422 -0.30 -5.25 -5.55
CA GLY A 422 -0.84 -4.03 -4.97
C GLY A 422 -0.18 -3.68 -3.64
N ALA A 423 0.49 -2.54 -3.59
CA ALA A 423 0.98 -1.95 -2.34
C ALA A 423 -0.17 -1.39 -1.49
N ASN A 424 0.00 -1.40 -0.16
CA ASN A 424 -1.00 -0.94 0.81
C ASN A 424 -2.39 -1.55 0.55
N ALA A 425 -3.49 -0.79 0.57
CA ALA A 425 -4.85 -1.32 0.43
C ALA A 425 -5.87 -0.21 0.10
N ALA A 426 -7.07 -0.59 -0.35
CA ALA A 426 -8.12 0.32 -0.79
C ALA A 426 -8.46 1.42 0.22
N LEU A 427 -8.55 1.13 1.52
CA LEU A 427 -8.90 2.14 2.53
C LEU A 427 -7.70 2.99 3.00
N LEU A 428 -6.53 2.75 2.42
CA LEU A 428 -5.33 3.59 2.49
C LEU A 428 -5.05 4.32 1.16
N ASP A 429 -5.89 4.20 0.13
CA ASP A 429 -5.77 4.94 -1.12
C ASP A 429 -5.85 6.46 -0.86
N ILE A 430 -5.08 7.27 -1.61
CA ILE A 430 -5.06 8.73 -1.43
C ILE A 430 -6.42 9.39 -1.73
N ASP A 431 -7.18 8.88 -2.70
CA ASP A 431 -8.48 9.43 -3.11
C ASP A 431 -9.66 8.74 -2.41
N PHE A 432 -9.55 7.43 -2.17
CA PHE A 432 -10.66 6.58 -1.69
C PHE A 432 -10.48 6.04 -0.27
N GLY A 433 -9.36 6.31 0.38
CA GLY A 433 -9.10 5.88 1.74
C GLY A 433 -9.74 6.79 2.80
N THR A 434 -9.54 6.45 4.08
CA THR A 434 -9.99 7.30 5.20
C THR A 434 -9.10 8.54 5.39
N TYR A 435 -9.16 9.47 4.43
CA TYR A 435 -8.36 10.69 4.41
C TYR A 435 -8.52 11.51 5.71
N PRO A 436 -7.45 12.12 6.26
CA PRO A 436 -6.06 12.16 5.78
C PRO A 436 -5.20 10.95 6.18
N PHE A 437 -5.79 9.91 6.78
CA PHE A 437 -5.07 8.76 7.35
C PHE A 437 -4.91 7.64 6.30
N VAL A 438 -4.15 7.98 5.25
CA VAL A 438 -3.95 7.23 3.99
C VAL A 438 -2.48 7.29 3.55
N THR A 439 -2.09 6.52 2.52
CA THR A 439 -0.81 6.72 1.82
C THR A 439 -0.97 7.74 0.68
N SER A 440 0.14 8.25 0.13
CA SER A 440 0.15 9.30 -0.90
C SER A 440 0.10 8.75 -2.34
N SER A 441 -0.54 7.59 -2.53
CA SER A 441 -0.59 6.86 -3.81
C SER A 441 -1.93 6.14 -3.95
N ASN A 442 -2.40 5.91 -5.17
CA ASN A 442 -3.54 5.02 -5.36
C ASN A 442 -3.14 3.56 -5.08
N CYS A 443 -3.97 2.87 -4.33
CA CYS A 443 -3.86 1.47 -3.93
C CYS A 443 -4.98 0.61 -4.53
N THR A 444 -5.82 1.24 -5.36
CA THR A 444 -6.95 0.68 -6.10
C THR A 444 -6.57 0.34 -7.55
N VAL A 445 -7.47 -0.34 -8.28
CA VAL A 445 -7.22 -0.85 -9.64
C VAL A 445 -6.81 0.22 -10.66
N GLY A 446 -7.29 1.47 -10.50
CA GLY A 446 -6.84 2.60 -11.35
C GLY A 446 -5.34 2.88 -11.22
N GLY A 447 -4.75 2.63 -10.05
CA GLY A 447 -3.32 2.72 -9.78
C GLY A 447 -2.46 1.74 -10.59
N VAL A 448 -3.04 0.63 -11.07
CA VAL A 448 -2.37 -0.33 -11.98
C VAL A 448 -2.14 0.32 -13.34
N CYS A 449 -3.19 0.92 -13.92
CA CYS A 449 -3.13 1.55 -15.24
C CYS A 449 -2.14 2.74 -15.23
N THR A 450 -2.30 3.66 -14.27
CA THR A 450 -1.44 4.85 -14.15
C THR A 450 -0.02 4.52 -13.71
N GLY A 451 0.15 3.47 -12.91
CA GLY A 451 1.45 3.07 -12.34
C GLY A 451 2.31 2.20 -13.24
N LEU A 452 1.75 1.64 -14.31
CA LEU A 452 2.44 0.79 -15.28
C LEU A 452 2.39 1.32 -16.73
N GLY A 453 1.58 2.35 -17.02
CA GLY A 453 1.45 2.91 -18.38
C GLY A 453 0.64 2.04 -19.34
N MET A 454 -0.29 1.23 -18.81
CA MET A 454 -1.11 0.29 -19.58
C MET A 454 -2.60 0.71 -19.59
N PRO A 455 -3.37 0.38 -20.65
CA PRO A 455 -4.77 0.76 -20.75
C PRO A 455 -5.72 -0.27 -20.09
N PRO A 456 -6.95 0.12 -19.70
CA PRO A 456 -7.83 -0.74 -18.88
C PRO A 456 -8.20 -2.09 -19.49
N GLN A 457 -8.29 -2.22 -20.82
CA GLN A 457 -8.62 -3.49 -21.48
C GLN A 457 -7.56 -4.59 -21.25
N ASN A 458 -6.33 -4.22 -20.88
CA ASN A 458 -5.27 -5.16 -20.51
C ASN A 458 -5.30 -5.54 -19.01
N VAL A 459 -6.24 -5.02 -18.20
CA VAL A 459 -6.51 -5.55 -16.86
C VAL A 459 -7.37 -6.82 -17.00
N GLY A 460 -6.95 -7.89 -16.32
CA GLY A 460 -7.60 -9.21 -16.33
C GLY A 460 -8.37 -9.47 -15.05
N GLU A 461 -7.97 -10.52 -14.32
CA GLU A 461 -8.50 -10.85 -13.00
C GLU A 461 -8.05 -9.81 -11.96
N VAL A 462 -8.94 -9.43 -11.05
CA VAL A 462 -8.66 -8.47 -9.97
C VAL A 462 -9.07 -9.10 -8.65
N TYR A 463 -8.10 -9.64 -7.92
CA TYR A 463 -8.34 -10.38 -6.69
C TYR A 463 -8.31 -9.48 -5.46
N GLY A 464 -9.45 -9.39 -4.77
CA GLY A 464 -9.59 -8.67 -3.50
C GLY A 464 -9.13 -9.55 -2.33
N VAL A 465 -8.01 -9.21 -1.70
CA VAL A 465 -7.54 -9.91 -0.50
C VAL A 465 -8.23 -9.32 0.72
N VAL A 466 -9.04 -10.15 1.37
CA VAL A 466 -9.91 -9.81 2.50
C VAL A 466 -9.48 -10.65 3.69
N LYS A 467 -9.18 -10.03 4.83
CA LYS A 467 -9.00 -10.78 6.07
C LYS A 467 -10.35 -11.02 6.75
N ALA A 468 -10.56 -12.22 7.29
CA ALA A 468 -11.80 -12.63 7.97
C ALA A 468 -12.19 -11.78 9.20
N TYR A 469 -11.33 -10.86 9.62
CA TYR A 469 -11.60 -9.80 10.59
C TYR A 469 -10.79 -8.57 10.18
N THR A 470 -11.19 -7.40 10.65
CA THR A 470 -10.61 -6.14 10.20
C THR A 470 -9.47 -5.71 11.13
N THR A 471 -8.43 -5.07 10.58
CA THR A 471 -7.37 -4.43 11.37
C THR A 471 -6.98 -3.08 10.80
N ARG A 472 -6.47 -2.19 11.67
CA ARG A 472 -5.95 -0.87 11.28
C ARG A 472 -4.64 -0.55 12.00
N VAL A 473 -3.64 -0.07 11.26
CA VAL A 473 -2.44 0.58 11.80
C VAL A 473 -2.72 2.08 11.93
N GLY A 474 -2.18 2.72 12.97
CA GLY A 474 -2.34 4.16 13.19
C GLY A 474 -3.73 4.58 13.70
N ILE A 475 -3.96 5.89 13.73
CA ILE A 475 -5.21 6.48 14.25
C ILE A 475 -6.28 6.59 13.14
N GLY A 476 -7.44 7.15 13.50
CA GLY A 476 -8.57 7.38 12.59
C GLY A 476 -9.75 6.43 12.78
N ALA A 477 -10.88 6.72 12.14
CA ALA A 477 -12.12 5.98 12.34
C ALA A 477 -11.97 4.49 12.00
N PHE A 478 -12.64 3.64 12.77
CA PHE A 478 -12.66 2.20 12.57
C PHE A 478 -13.97 1.65 13.15
N PRO A 479 -15.07 1.64 12.36
CA PRO A 479 -16.42 1.41 12.89
C PRO A 479 -16.62 0.06 13.60
N THR A 480 -15.92 -1.00 13.18
CA THR A 480 -15.98 -2.32 13.83
C THR A 480 -14.91 -2.57 14.91
N GLU A 481 -14.14 -1.55 15.31
CA GLU A 481 -13.07 -1.70 16.30
C GLU A 481 -13.58 -2.29 17.63
N GLN A 482 -12.90 -3.33 18.12
CA GLN A 482 -13.24 -4.02 19.36
C GLN A 482 -12.24 -3.62 20.45
N LYS A 483 -12.64 -2.70 21.34
CA LYS A 483 -11.81 -2.18 22.45
C LYS A 483 -12.07 -2.97 23.75
N ASN A 484 -11.99 -4.29 23.64
CA ASN A 484 -12.38 -5.28 24.63
C ASN A 484 -11.64 -6.61 24.38
N GLU A 485 -11.95 -7.64 25.15
CA GLU A 485 -11.36 -8.98 25.08
C GLU A 485 -11.42 -9.63 23.67
N ILE A 486 -12.45 -9.34 22.87
CA ILE A 486 -12.55 -9.79 21.48
C ILE A 486 -11.40 -9.22 20.64
N GLY A 487 -11.12 -7.92 20.78
CA GLY A 487 -10.05 -7.25 20.03
C GLY A 487 -8.65 -7.75 20.41
N ASP A 488 -8.38 -7.94 21.71
CA ASP A 488 -7.11 -8.52 22.17
C ASP A 488 -6.97 -10.00 21.77
N LEU A 489 -8.06 -10.78 21.72
CA LEU A 489 -8.03 -12.17 21.25
C LEU A 489 -7.72 -12.27 19.74
N LEU A 490 -8.39 -11.46 18.91
CA LEU A 490 -8.10 -11.33 17.48
C LEU A 490 -6.65 -10.90 17.24
N GLN A 491 -6.17 -9.91 18.00
CA GLN A 491 -4.79 -9.42 17.91
C GLN A 491 -3.76 -10.49 18.30
N THR A 492 -4.02 -11.23 19.37
CA THR A 492 -3.11 -12.24 19.91
C THR A 492 -3.03 -13.45 18.99
N ARG A 493 -4.17 -14.05 18.62
CA ARG A 493 -4.20 -15.19 17.68
C ARG A 493 -3.67 -14.80 16.31
N GLY A 494 -4.14 -13.68 15.76
CA GLY A 494 -3.75 -13.17 14.44
C GLY A 494 -2.30 -12.67 14.35
N ARG A 495 -1.59 -12.60 15.48
CA ARG A 495 -0.27 -11.97 15.68
C ARG A 495 -0.20 -10.58 15.04
N GLU A 496 -1.16 -9.74 15.39
CA GLU A 496 -1.37 -8.44 14.76
C GLU A 496 -0.48 -7.35 15.38
N PHE A 497 0.81 -7.46 15.09
CA PHE A 497 1.87 -6.54 15.47
C PHE A 497 2.67 -6.14 14.22
N GLY A 498 3.15 -4.90 14.14
CA GLY A 498 4.04 -4.45 13.06
C GLY A 498 5.41 -5.11 13.17
N VAL A 499 5.86 -5.82 12.12
CA VAL A 499 7.09 -6.66 12.15
C VAL A 499 8.33 -5.84 12.55
N THR A 500 8.51 -4.65 11.97
CA THR A 500 9.66 -3.77 12.21
C THR A 500 9.56 -2.93 13.49
N THR A 501 8.36 -2.76 14.05
CA THR A 501 8.08 -1.75 15.10
C THR A 501 7.51 -2.31 16.40
N GLY A 502 7.09 -3.57 16.42
CA GLY A 502 6.38 -4.19 17.55
C GLY A 502 4.99 -3.61 17.84
N ARG A 503 4.53 -2.55 17.13
CA ARG A 503 3.31 -1.82 17.46
C ARG A 503 2.08 -2.73 17.27
N LYS A 504 1.31 -2.91 18.34
CA LYS A 504 -0.04 -3.52 18.32
C LYS A 504 -0.91 -2.86 17.24
N ARG A 505 -1.53 -3.65 16.37
CA ARG A 505 -2.59 -3.19 15.45
C ARG A 505 -3.93 -3.12 16.18
N ARG A 506 -4.76 -2.16 15.80
CA ARG A 506 -6.17 -2.11 16.23
C ARG A 506 -6.92 -3.23 15.50
N CYS A 507 -7.76 -3.97 16.22
CA CYS A 507 -8.50 -5.12 15.69
C CYS A 507 -10.00 -4.91 15.84
N GLY A 508 -10.78 -5.51 14.94
CA GLY A 508 -12.24 -5.34 14.91
C GLY A 508 -12.91 -6.40 14.05
N TRP A 509 -14.24 -6.46 14.12
CA TRP A 509 -15.02 -7.42 13.35
C TRP A 509 -14.90 -7.19 11.83
N LEU A 510 -15.27 -8.21 11.04
CA LEU A 510 -15.43 -8.04 9.60
C LEU A 510 -16.50 -6.97 9.32
N ASP A 511 -16.28 -6.14 8.32
CA ASP A 511 -17.16 -5.04 7.93
C ASP A 511 -17.42 -5.15 6.43
N LEU A 512 -18.67 -5.44 6.06
CA LEU A 512 -19.10 -5.62 4.68
C LEU A 512 -19.46 -4.28 4.00
N VAL A 513 -19.69 -3.21 4.77
CA VAL A 513 -19.94 -1.87 4.21
C VAL A 513 -18.68 -1.34 3.54
N LEU A 514 -17.54 -1.42 4.22
CA LEU A 514 -16.24 -1.02 3.66
C LEU A 514 -15.75 -1.97 2.57
N LEU A 515 -16.07 -3.28 2.63
CA LEU A 515 -15.71 -4.23 1.58
C LEU A 515 -16.54 -4.05 0.31
N LYS A 516 -17.83 -3.74 0.44
CA LYS A 516 -18.70 -3.39 -0.69
C LYS A 516 -18.27 -2.09 -1.35
N TYR A 517 -17.89 -1.08 -0.56
CA TYR A 517 -17.25 0.14 -1.05
C TYR A 517 -15.92 -0.13 -1.77
N ALA A 518 -15.03 -0.96 -1.21
CA ALA A 518 -13.80 -1.37 -1.87
C ALA A 518 -14.07 -2.14 -3.19
N HIS A 519 -15.12 -2.96 -3.25
CA HIS A 519 -15.53 -3.62 -4.49
C HIS A 519 -16.07 -2.64 -5.54
N MET A 520 -16.89 -1.65 -5.16
CA MET A 520 -17.40 -0.61 -6.08
C MET A 520 -16.29 0.10 -6.85
N ILE A 521 -15.13 0.32 -6.21
CA ILE A 521 -13.98 1.01 -6.82
C ILE A 521 -13.10 0.04 -7.63
N ASN A 522 -12.91 -1.19 -7.15
CA ASN A 522 -11.91 -2.11 -7.71
C ASN A 522 -12.45 -3.14 -8.69
N GLY A 523 -13.77 -3.39 -8.72
CA GLY A 523 -14.39 -4.38 -9.60
C GLY A 523 -13.85 -5.80 -9.38
N PHE A 524 -13.64 -6.21 -8.13
CA PHE A 524 -13.03 -7.51 -7.80
C PHE A 524 -13.74 -8.67 -8.52
N THR A 525 -12.97 -9.49 -9.25
CA THR A 525 -13.50 -10.67 -9.98
C THR A 525 -13.64 -11.88 -9.07
N ALA A 526 -12.76 -12.01 -8.07
CA ALA A 526 -12.89 -12.96 -6.97
C ALA A 526 -12.17 -12.45 -5.71
N LEU A 527 -12.44 -13.08 -4.57
CA LEU A 527 -11.85 -12.76 -3.27
C LEU A 527 -10.88 -13.85 -2.79
N ALA A 528 -9.88 -13.45 -2.00
CA ALA A 528 -9.06 -14.34 -1.19
C ALA A 528 -9.31 -14.03 0.30
N LEU A 529 -10.04 -14.90 1.00
CA LEU A 529 -10.41 -14.74 2.40
C LEU A 529 -9.33 -15.31 3.32
N THR A 530 -8.54 -14.46 3.97
CA THR A 530 -7.37 -14.89 4.75
C THR A 530 -7.62 -14.91 6.26
N LYS A 531 -6.80 -15.71 6.96
CA LYS A 531 -6.80 -15.84 8.43
C LYS A 531 -8.15 -16.29 9.01
N LEU A 532 -8.85 -17.20 8.33
CA LEU A 532 -10.11 -17.75 8.83
C LEU A 532 -9.89 -18.56 10.13
N ASP A 533 -8.74 -19.23 10.23
CA ASP A 533 -8.23 -19.97 11.40
C ASP A 533 -8.15 -19.15 12.70
N ILE A 534 -8.16 -17.82 12.60
CA ILE A 534 -8.14 -16.95 13.78
C ILE A 534 -9.51 -16.95 14.48
N LEU A 535 -10.59 -17.20 13.75
CA LEU A 535 -11.96 -17.22 14.26
C LEU A 535 -12.38 -18.56 14.90
N ASP A 536 -11.55 -19.60 14.79
CA ASP A 536 -11.81 -20.98 15.27
C ASP A 536 -12.25 -21.11 16.73
N VAL A 537 -11.91 -20.13 17.58
CA VAL A 537 -12.20 -20.14 19.03
C VAL A 537 -13.44 -19.36 19.44
N PHE A 538 -14.13 -18.72 18.50
CA PHE A 538 -15.31 -17.90 18.79
C PHE A 538 -16.58 -18.75 18.74
N THR A 539 -17.42 -18.61 19.76
CA THR A 539 -18.77 -19.22 19.81
C THR A 539 -19.76 -18.47 18.92
N GLU A 540 -19.62 -17.15 18.85
CA GLU A 540 -20.37 -16.24 17.97
C GLU A 540 -19.39 -15.28 17.29
N ILE A 541 -19.65 -15.00 16.01
CA ILE A 541 -18.88 -14.06 15.19
C ILE A 541 -19.83 -12.97 14.73
N LYS A 542 -19.45 -11.70 14.89
CA LYS A 542 -20.22 -10.56 14.39
C LYS A 542 -19.62 -10.04 13.09
N VAL A 543 -20.49 -9.59 12.19
CA VAL A 543 -20.11 -8.94 10.92
C VAL A 543 -20.95 -7.67 10.76
N GLY A 544 -20.29 -6.53 10.52
CA GLY A 544 -20.96 -5.27 10.22
C GLY A 544 -21.59 -5.31 8.83
N VAL A 545 -22.90 -5.11 8.74
CA VAL A 545 -23.67 -5.22 7.47
C VAL A 545 -24.22 -3.89 6.97
N ALA A 546 -24.45 -2.93 7.87
CA ALA A 546 -24.91 -1.59 7.53
C ALA A 546 -24.39 -0.56 8.55
N TYR A 547 -24.28 0.69 8.13
CA TYR A 547 -24.04 1.83 9.03
C TYR A 547 -25.34 2.58 9.24
N LYS A 548 -25.60 2.98 10.49
CA LYS A 548 -26.54 4.07 10.80
C LYS A 548 -25.77 5.36 11.09
N LEU A 549 -26.37 6.50 10.78
CA LEU A 549 -25.91 7.82 11.18
C LEU A 549 -27.11 8.62 11.66
N ASP A 550 -27.03 9.19 12.87
CA ASP A 550 -28.09 9.97 13.50
C ASP A 550 -29.48 9.25 13.50
N GLY A 551 -29.46 7.92 13.58
CA GLY A 551 -30.62 7.02 13.58
C GLY A 551 -30.94 6.33 12.25
N GLU A 552 -30.59 6.96 11.11
CA GLU A 552 -30.96 6.50 9.77
C GLU A 552 -29.91 5.61 9.12
N ILE A 553 -30.33 4.61 8.32
CA ILE A 553 -29.40 3.72 7.61
C ILE A 553 -28.84 4.42 6.37
N ILE A 554 -27.51 4.53 6.28
CA ILE A 554 -26.84 5.16 5.14
C ILE A 554 -26.37 4.13 4.10
N PRO A 555 -26.59 4.36 2.79
CA PRO A 555 -26.21 3.42 1.72
C PRO A 555 -24.77 3.60 1.22
N HIS A 556 -23.98 4.46 1.85
CA HIS A 556 -22.65 4.88 1.40
C HIS A 556 -21.63 4.83 2.55
N PHE A 557 -20.35 4.73 2.22
CA PHE A 557 -19.24 4.87 3.16
C PHE A 557 -18.92 6.37 3.34
N PRO A 558 -19.00 6.96 4.55
CA PRO A 558 -18.73 8.37 4.75
C PRO A 558 -17.28 8.77 4.44
N ALA A 559 -17.11 9.73 3.53
CA ALA A 559 -15.78 10.25 3.14
C ALA A 559 -15.15 11.18 4.20
N ASN A 560 -15.96 11.89 4.99
CA ASN A 560 -15.44 12.69 6.11
C ASN A 560 -15.21 11.83 7.35
N GLN A 561 -14.03 11.98 7.95
CA GLN A 561 -13.57 11.28 9.12
C GLN A 561 -14.46 11.48 10.36
N GLU A 562 -14.90 12.70 10.64
CA GLU A 562 -15.72 13.03 11.80
C GLU A 562 -17.14 12.45 11.69
N VAL A 563 -17.69 12.35 10.48
CA VAL A 563 -18.93 11.59 10.20
C VAL A 563 -18.69 10.09 10.33
N LEU A 564 -17.59 9.55 9.79
CA LEU A 564 -17.25 8.12 9.88
C LEU A 564 -17.01 7.65 11.34
N ASN A 565 -16.61 8.55 12.25
CA ASN A 565 -16.50 8.26 13.68
C ASN A 565 -17.87 8.22 14.41
N LYS A 566 -18.95 8.71 13.81
CA LYS A 566 -20.30 8.73 14.40
C LYS A 566 -21.17 7.52 14.01
N VAL A 567 -20.72 6.67 13.08
CA VAL A 567 -21.59 5.62 12.54
C VAL A 567 -21.85 4.50 13.54
N GLU A 568 -23.11 4.15 13.73
CA GLU A 568 -23.54 2.99 14.52
C GLU A 568 -23.59 1.75 13.62
N VAL A 569 -22.59 0.88 13.72
CA VAL A 569 -22.55 -0.36 12.93
C VAL A 569 -23.69 -1.29 13.36
N GLN A 570 -24.52 -1.66 12.39
CA GLN A 570 -25.51 -2.71 12.54
C GLN A 570 -24.83 -4.05 12.24
N TYR A 571 -24.92 -5.00 13.18
CA TYR A 571 -24.23 -6.29 13.09
C TYR A 571 -25.18 -7.44 12.80
N LYS A 572 -24.75 -8.33 11.91
CA LYS A 572 -25.24 -9.71 11.85
C LYS A 572 -24.37 -10.57 12.78
N THR A 573 -24.99 -11.27 13.72
CA THR A 573 -24.35 -12.37 14.46
C THR A 573 -24.49 -13.66 13.66
N LEU A 574 -23.41 -14.42 13.58
CA LEU A 574 -23.33 -15.76 12.99
C LEU A 574 -22.76 -16.73 14.06
N PRO A 575 -23.20 -18.01 14.09
CA PRO A 575 -22.59 -19.00 14.97
C PRO A 575 -21.17 -19.31 14.49
N GLY A 576 -20.22 -19.38 15.43
CA GLY A 576 -18.87 -19.86 15.15
C GLY A 576 -18.79 -21.39 15.13
N TRP A 577 -17.58 -21.93 14.94
CA TRP A 577 -17.37 -23.38 14.75
C TRP A 577 -16.57 -24.09 15.85
N ASN A 578 -15.92 -23.36 16.77
CA ASN A 578 -15.21 -23.92 17.94
C ASN A 578 -14.27 -25.11 17.62
N THR A 579 -13.65 -25.11 16.43
CA THR A 579 -12.92 -26.24 15.85
C THR A 579 -11.70 -25.72 15.08
N ASP A 580 -10.54 -26.36 15.22
CA ASP A 580 -9.31 -26.03 14.48
C ASP A 580 -9.45 -26.39 12.98
N ILE A 581 -9.37 -25.40 12.10
CA ILE A 581 -9.46 -25.59 10.64
C ILE A 581 -8.09 -25.55 9.94
N SER A 582 -6.99 -25.40 10.67
CA SER A 582 -5.65 -25.14 10.09
C SER A 582 -5.12 -26.25 9.17
N ASN A 583 -5.65 -27.46 9.31
CA ASN A 583 -5.33 -28.64 8.52
C ASN A 583 -6.29 -28.90 7.34
N ALA A 584 -7.36 -28.10 7.18
CA ALA A 584 -8.28 -28.19 6.05
C ALA A 584 -7.57 -27.84 4.72
N ARG A 585 -7.82 -28.61 3.65
CA ARG A 585 -7.24 -28.42 2.31
C ARG A 585 -8.28 -28.38 1.20
N THR A 586 -9.51 -28.85 1.44
CA THR A 586 -10.69 -28.66 0.57
C THR A 586 -11.78 -27.89 1.30
N PHE A 587 -12.68 -27.23 0.56
CA PHE A 587 -13.83 -26.52 1.15
C PHE A 587 -14.75 -27.46 1.97
N LYS A 588 -14.79 -28.75 1.63
CA LYS A 588 -15.60 -29.76 2.34
C LYS A 588 -15.03 -30.15 3.70
N ASP A 589 -13.74 -29.87 3.93
CA ASP A 589 -13.06 -30.16 5.20
C ASP A 589 -13.41 -29.11 6.27
N LEU A 590 -13.93 -27.95 5.86
CA LEU A 590 -14.36 -26.88 6.75
C LEU A 590 -15.66 -27.26 7.47
N PRO A 591 -15.82 -26.95 8.77
CA PRO A 591 -17.09 -27.15 9.47
C PRO A 591 -18.20 -26.28 8.87
N VAL A 592 -19.46 -26.74 8.96
CA VAL A 592 -20.63 -26.10 8.31
C VAL A 592 -20.74 -24.60 8.62
N ASN A 593 -20.46 -24.17 9.86
CA ASN A 593 -20.51 -22.75 10.22
C ASN A 593 -19.39 -21.92 9.57
N ALA A 594 -18.21 -22.50 9.29
CA ALA A 594 -17.16 -21.84 8.53
C ALA A 594 -17.51 -21.77 7.02
N GLN A 595 -18.11 -22.81 6.46
CA GLN A 595 -18.65 -22.79 5.09
C GLN A 595 -19.74 -21.71 4.95
N ASN A 596 -20.67 -21.63 5.91
CA ASN A 596 -21.72 -20.60 5.96
C ASN A 596 -21.14 -19.18 6.13
N TYR A 597 -20.05 -19.02 6.88
CA TYR A 597 -19.35 -17.74 7.02
C TYR A 597 -18.75 -17.26 5.69
N VAL A 598 -18.12 -18.16 4.94
CA VAL A 598 -17.62 -17.88 3.58
C VAL A 598 -18.79 -17.55 2.64
N GLN A 599 -19.87 -18.33 2.69
CA GLN A 599 -21.04 -18.12 1.82
C GLN A 599 -21.71 -16.76 2.09
N PHE A 600 -21.88 -16.38 3.35
CA PHE A 600 -22.43 -15.08 3.74
C PHE A 600 -21.65 -13.90 3.15
N ILE A 601 -20.31 -13.98 3.10
CA ILE A 601 -19.47 -12.96 2.47
C ILE A 601 -19.69 -12.90 0.96
N GLN A 602 -19.83 -14.05 0.29
CA GLN A 602 -20.13 -14.12 -1.14
C GLN A 602 -21.53 -13.55 -1.44
N ASP A 603 -22.53 -13.86 -0.62
CA ASP A 603 -23.91 -13.44 -0.82
C ASP A 603 -24.09 -11.91 -0.66
N GLU A 604 -23.50 -11.31 0.37
CA GLU A 604 -23.63 -9.87 0.67
C GLU A 604 -22.83 -8.97 -0.30
N LEU A 605 -21.70 -9.48 -0.82
CA LEU A 605 -20.84 -8.77 -1.77
C LEU A 605 -21.14 -9.08 -3.24
N GLN A 606 -21.79 -10.22 -3.54
CA GLN A 606 -21.96 -10.79 -4.89
C GLN A 606 -20.64 -11.03 -5.63
N VAL A 607 -19.58 -11.40 -4.91
CA VAL A 607 -18.24 -11.74 -5.45
C VAL A 607 -17.81 -13.11 -4.93
N PRO A 608 -17.39 -14.06 -5.79
CA PRO A 608 -16.99 -15.40 -5.36
C PRO A 608 -15.66 -15.38 -4.60
N VAL A 609 -15.54 -16.24 -3.57
CA VAL A 609 -14.28 -16.50 -2.86
C VAL A 609 -13.53 -17.60 -3.59
N LYS A 610 -12.38 -17.29 -4.17
CA LYS A 610 -11.52 -18.25 -4.89
C LYS A 610 -10.54 -18.97 -3.97
N TRP A 611 -10.10 -18.31 -2.89
CA TRP A 611 -9.16 -18.85 -1.92
C TRP A 611 -9.56 -18.58 -0.46
N ILE A 612 -9.27 -19.55 0.43
CA ILE A 612 -9.44 -19.43 1.88
C ILE A 612 -8.12 -19.76 2.59
N GLY A 613 -7.56 -18.79 3.30
CA GLY A 613 -6.34 -18.95 4.10
C GLY A 613 -6.64 -19.44 5.50
N VAL A 614 -6.18 -20.66 5.81
CA VAL A 614 -6.34 -21.37 7.09
C VAL A 614 -4.98 -21.54 7.81
N GLY A 615 -4.23 -20.44 7.91
CA GLY A 615 -2.91 -20.42 8.57
C GLY A 615 -1.78 -19.87 7.70
N LYS A 616 -0.54 -20.08 8.17
CA LYS A 616 0.66 -19.40 7.66
C LYS A 616 1.30 -20.00 6.41
N SER A 617 1.57 -21.31 6.38
CA SER A 617 2.35 -21.92 5.30
C SER A 617 1.62 -21.83 3.95
N ARG A 618 2.34 -21.98 2.84
CA ARG A 618 1.77 -21.89 1.47
C ARG A 618 0.60 -22.87 1.28
N GLU A 619 0.72 -24.05 1.86
CA GLU A 619 -0.23 -25.18 1.77
C GLU A 619 -1.51 -24.97 2.61
N SER A 620 -1.47 -24.11 3.64
CA SER A 620 -2.67 -23.68 4.39
C SER A 620 -3.51 -22.67 3.59
N MET A 621 -3.76 -22.96 2.32
CA MET A 621 -4.60 -22.18 1.40
C MET A 621 -5.50 -23.14 0.62
N ILE A 622 -6.80 -23.08 0.89
CA ILE A 622 -7.81 -23.85 0.15
C ILE A 622 -8.15 -23.05 -1.11
N GLN A 623 -8.16 -23.71 -2.27
CA GLN A 623 -8.66 -23.13 -3.53
C GLN A 623 -10.02 -23.75 -3.88
N LEU A 624 -11.00 -22.95 -4.28
CA LEU A 624 -12.37 -23.40 -4.55
C LEU A 624 -12.62 -23.70 -6.04
N PHE A 625 -11.96 -22.95 -6.93
CA PHE A 625 -12.00 -23.05 -8.40
C PHE A 625 -10.78 -22.34 -9.00
#